data_AF-A0A3P1XLL9-F1
#
_entry.id   AF-A0A3P1XLL9-F1
#
_cell.length_a   1.000
_cell.length_b   1.000
_cell.length_c   1.000
_cell.angle_alpha   90.00
_cell.angle_beta   90.00
_cell.angle_gamma   90.00
#
_symmetry.space_group_name_H-M   'P 1'
#
loop_
_entity.id
_entity.type
_entity.pdbx_description
1 polymer ?
#
loop_
_entity_poly.entity_id
_entity_poly.type
_entity_poly.pdbx_seq_one_letter_code
_entity_poly.pdbx_strand_id
1 'polypeptide(L)'
;NEITAIQELLNMLDIKGKIITTDAMGCQKDIAEKIQKQGGDYLFAVKGNQGRLNKAFEEKFPLKELNNPEHDSYAISEKSHGREEIRLHIVCDVPDELIDFTFEWKGLKKLCVAVSFRSIIAEQKKEPEMTVRYHISSADLTAEKFATAIRNHWHVENKLHWRLDVVMNEDDCKIRRG
;
A
#
# COMPACT_ATOMS: atom_id res chain seq x y z
N ASN A 1 20.92 -2.64 7.55
CA ASN A 1 19.60 -3.25 7.27
C ASN A 1 18.61 -2.11 7.08
N GLU A 2 17.69 -2.23 6.13
CA GLU A 2 16.73 -1.18 5.75
C GLU A 2 15.91 -0.65 6.93
N ILE A 3 15.52 -1.54 7.84
CA ILE A 3 14.80 -1.23 9.07
C ILE A 3 15.55 -0.21 9.95
N THR A 4 16.86 -0.41 10.13
CA THR A 4 17.71 0.49 10.91
C THR A 4 17.79 1.86 10.26
N ALA A 5 17.89 1.90 8.92
CA ALA A 5 17.93 3.16 8.18
C ALA A 5 16.62 3.95 8.30
N ILE A 6 15.46 3.27 8.25
CA ILE A 6 14.15 3.92 8.48
C ILE A 6 14.12 4.55 9.88
N GLN A 7 14.60 3.84 10.90
CA GLN A 7 14.63 4.38 12.26
C GLN A 7 15.53 5.61 12.39
N GLU A 8 16.69 5.63 11.73
CA GLU A 8 17.59 6.79 11.71
C GLU A 8 16.97 7.98 10.97
N LEU A 9 16.35 7.75 9.81
CA LEU A 9 15.66 8.79 9.06
C LEU A 9 14.52 9.43 9.86
N LEU A 10 13.73 8.62 10.57
CA LEU A 10 12.68 9.13 11.46
C LEU A 10 13.22 9.98 12.62
N ASN A 11 14.50 9.88 12.99
CA ASN A 11 15.08 10.78 14.00
C ASN A 11 15.50 12.13 13.40
N MET A 12 15.77 12.17 12.09
CA MET A 12 16.29 13.37 11.42
C MET A 12 15.19 14.23 10.79
N LEU A 13 14.00 13.67 10.58
CA LEU A 13 12.88 14.32 9.90
C LEU A 13 11.86 14.87 10.91
N ASP A 14 11.31 16.06 10.64
CA ASP A 14 10.10 16.53 11.31
C ASP A 14 8.86 15.89 10.67
N ILE A 15 8.34 14.86 11.33
CA ILE A 15 7.21 14.07 10.85
C ILE A 15 5.88 14.44 11.52
N LYS A 16 5.85 15.47 12.36
CA LYS A 16 4.65 15.84 13.10
C LYS A 16 3.51 16.24 12.17
N GLY A 17 2.35 15.60 12.33
CA GLY A 17 1.17 15.81 11.49
C GLY A 17 1.35 15.36 10.03
N LYS A 18 2.38 14.55 9.73
CA LYS A 18 2.63 13.96 8.41
C LYS A 18 2.26 12.48 8.41
N ILE A 19 1.87 11.97 7.25
CA ILE A 19 1.65 10.54 7.04
C ILE A 19 2.91 9.95 6.43
N ILE A 20 3.51 8.98 7.11
CA ILE A 20 4.67 8.23 6.68
C ILE A 20 4.20 6.94 6.00
N THR A 21 4.50 6.84 4.71
CA THR A 21 4.24 5.63 3.92
C THR A 21 5.50 4.78 3.86
N THR A 22 5.38 3.48 4.09
CA THR A 22 6.47 2.52 3.83
C THR A 22 5.93 1.30 3.10
N ASP A 23 6.84 0.62 2.43
CA ASP A 23 6.55 -0.64 1.76
C ASP A 23 6.27 -1.76 2.78
N ALA A 24 6.11 -2.98 2.28
CA ALA A 24 5.81 -4.12 3.13
C ALA A 24 6.98 -4.50 4.07
N MET A 25 8.22 -4.11 3.77
CA MET A 25 9.38 -4.36 4.62
C MET A 25 9.43 -3.38 5.81
N GLY A 26 9.02 -2.13 5.60
CA GLY A 26 8.90 -1.11 6.65
C GLY A 26 7.69 -1.28 7.59
N CYS A 27 6.76 -2.18 7.27
CA CYS A 27 5.57 -2.46 8.07
C CYS A 27 5.89 -3.19 9.39
N GLN A 28 6.40 -2.43 10.37
CA GLN A 28 6.83 -2.93 11.67
C GLN A 28 6.21 -2.15 12.83
N LYS A 29 5.85 -2.87 13.89
CA LYS A 29 5.20 -2.32 15.08
C LYS A 29 6.05 -1.24 15.75
N ASP A 30 7.35 -1.47 15.90
CA ASP A 30 8.27 -0.51 16.53
C ASP A 30 8.38 0.79 15.72
N ILE A 31 8.32 0.70 14.38
CA ILE A 31 8.34 1.87 13.49
C ILE A 31 7.01 2.64 13.62
N ALA A 32 5.87 1.95 13.61
CA ALA A 32 4.56 2.54 13.85
C ALA A 32 4.49 3.28 15.19
N GLU A 33 4.96 2.65 16.26
CA GLU A 33 4.99 3.24 17.60
C GLU A 33 5.87 4.50 17.64
N LYS A 34 7.04 4.46 17.01
CA LYS A 34 7.94 5.60 16.93
C LYS A 34 7.32 6.79 16.19
N ILE A 35 6.68 6.54 15.05
CA ILE A 35 5.99 7.57 14.27
C ILE A 35 4.90 8.24 15.13
N GLN A 36 4.08 7.44 15.80
CA GLN A 36 3.03 7.95 16.70
C GLN A 36 3.59 8.74 17.88
N LYS A 37 4.69 8.30 18.50
CA LYS A 37 5.36 9.02 19.59
C LYS A 37 5.85 10.41 19.18
N GLN A 38 6.25 10.57 17.92
CA GLN A 38 6.67 11.87 17.37
C GLN A 38 5.49 12.71 16.82
N GLY A 39 4.25 12.21 16.95
CA GLY A 39 3.05 12.91 16.49
C GLY A 39 2.83 12.86 14.98
N GLY A 40 3.48 11.93 14.28
CA GLY A 40 3.16 11.59 12.89
C GLY A 40 2.17 10.44 12.81
N ASP A 41 1.64 10.23 11.62
CA ASP A 41 0.78 9.09 11.27
C ASP A 41 1.50 8.15 10.31
N TYR A 42 1.08 6.90 10.23
CA TYR A 42 1.59 5.93 9.27
C TYR A 42 0.49 5.40 8.35
N LEU A 43 0.92 4.98 7.15
CA LEU A 43 0.16 4.16 6.21
C LEU A 43 1.10 3.07 5.68
N PHE A 44 0.94 1.85 6.16
CA PHE A 44 1.87 0.75 5.85
C PHE A 44 1.23 -0.32 4.99
N ALA A 45 1.95 -0.79 3.98
CA ALA A 45 1.55 -1.95 3.20
C ALA A 45 1.73 -3.25 4.00
N VAL A 46 0.72 -4.12 3.97
CA VAL A 46 0.73 -5.41 4.69
C VAL A 46 1.15 -6.52 3.72
N LYS A 47 2.20 -7.26 4.05
CA LYS A 47 2.65 -8.42 3.26
C LYS A 47 1.81 -9.67 3.59
N GLY A 48 1.60 -10.54 2.60
CA GLY A 48 0.87 -11.81 2.74
C GLY A 48 1.39 -12.76 3.82
N ASN A 49 2.64 -12.60 4.29
CA ASN A 49 3.22 -13.41 5.36
C ASN A 49 2.93 -12.90 6.78
N GLN A 50 2.22 -11.77 6.94
CA GLN A 50 1.72 -11.30 8.25
C GLN A 50 0.42 -12.01 8.62
N GLY A 51 0.53 -13.33 8.83
CA GLY A 51 -0.58 -14.30 8.79
C GLY A 51 -1.90 -13.84 9.43
N ARG A 52 -1.88 -13.39 10.69
CA ARG A 52 -3.13 -13.03 11.40
C ARG A 52 -3.80 -11.77 10.83
N LEU A 53 -3.01 -10.77 10.44
CA LEU A 53 -3.53 -9.51 9.89
C LEU A 53 -4.06 -9.74 8.47
N ASN A 54 -3.31 -10.47 7.65
CA ASN A 54 -3.74 -10.81 6.30
C ASN A 54 -5.02 -11.66 6.31
N LYS A 55 -5.10 -12.67 7.19
CA LYS A 55 -6.31 -13.48 7.35
C LYS A 55 -7.53 -12.65 7.78
N ALA A 56 -7.34 -11.68 8.69
CA ALA A 56 -8.40 -10.77 9.08
C ALA A 56 -8.90 -9.93 7.91
N PHE A 57 -8.00 -9.48 7.03
CA PHE A 57 -8.38 -8.81 5.78
C PHE A 57 -9.14 -9.73 4.82
N GLU A 58 -8.71 -10.98 4.63
CA GLU A 58 -9.39 -11.92 3.74
C GLU A 58 -10.81 -12.28 4.24
N GLU A 59 -10.98 -12.46 5.55
CA GLU A 59 -12.28 -12.78 6.15
C GLU A 59 -13.26 -11.59 6.15
N LYS A 60 -12.75 -10.36 6.31
CA LYS A 60 -13.58 -9.14 6.47
C LYS A 60 -13.69 -8.28 5.20
N PHE A 61 -12.78 -8.43 4.25
CA PHE A 61 -12.86 -7.82 2.92
C PHE A 61 -12.92 -8.87 1.80
N PRO A 62 -13.84 -9.85 1.87
CA PRO A 62 -14.11 -10.66 0.70
C PRO A 62 -14.63 -9.76 -0.41
N LEU A 63 -14.42 -10.15 -1.67
CA LEU A 63 -14.74 -9.30 -2.84
C LEU A 63 -16.20 -8.81 -2.90
N LYS A 64 -17.11 -9.48 -2.18
CA LYS A 64 -18.50 -9.06 -1.99
C LYS A 64 -18.68 -7.77 -1.17
N GLU A 65 -17.76 -7.48 -0.24
CA GLU A 65 -17.78 -6.27 0.58
C GLU A 65 -17.23 -5.04 -0.17
N LEU A 66 -16.69 -5.23 -1.39
CA LEU A 66 -16.20 -4.11 -2.21
C LEU A 66 -17.29 -3.08 -2.55
N ASN A 67 -18.56 -3.51 -2.52
CA ASN A 67 -19.73 -2.66 -2.78
C ASN A 67 -20.52 -2.31 -1.51
N ASN A 68 -19.96 -2.56 -0.32
CA ASN A 68 -20.63 -2.25 0.93
C ASN A 68 -20.74 -0.71 1.10
N PRO A 69 -21.95 -0.14 1.14
CA PRO A 69 -22.14 1.32 1.24
C PRO A 69 -21.69 1.91 2.58
N GLU A 70 -21.44 1.09 3.60
CA GLU A 70 -20.93 1.54 4.90
C GLU A 70 -19.42 1.87 4.85
N HIS A 71 -18.70 1.40 3.82
CA HIS A 71 -17.30 1.71 3.65
C HIS A 71 -17.10 2.94 2.76
N ASP A 72 -16.14 3.79 3.13
CA ASP A 72 -15.72 4.84 2.22
C ASP A 72 -14.95 4.21 1.05
N SER A 73 -15.34 4.55 -0.17
CA SER A 73 -14.77 3.95 -1.38
C SER A 73 -14.51 4.98 -2.47
N TYR A 74 -13.44 4.76 -3.23
CA TYR A 74 -13.01 5.63 -4.31
C TYR A 74 -12.47 4.81 -5.48
N ALA A 75 -13.09 4.96 -6.64
CA ALA A 75 -12.72 4.26 -7.86
C ALA A 75 -12.15 5.21 -8.91
N ILE A 76 -11.12 4.75 -9.61
CA ILE A 76 -10.53 5.46 -10.75
C ILE A 76 -10.29 4.48 -11.89
N SER A 77 -10.53 4.92 -13.12
CA SER A 77 -10.24 4.15 -14.35
C SER A 77 -9.28 4.94 -15.22
N GLU A 78 -8.20 4.31 -15.66
CA GLU A 78 -7.19 4.89 -16.52
C GLU A 78 -6.95 4.02 -17.75
N LYS A 79 -6.82 4.65 -18.92
CA LYS A 79 -6.39 3.99 -20.16
C LYS A 79 -5.05 4.55 -20.59
N SER A 80 -4.05 3.69 -20.75
CA SER A 80 -2.70 4.11 -21.09
C SER A 80 -1.90 2.97 -21.73
N HIS A 81 -1.08 3.27 -22.75
CA HIS A 81 -0.17 2.31 -23.39
C HIS A 81 -0.83 0.97 -23.80
N GLY A 82 -2.07 1.01 -24.32
CA GLY A 82 -2.80 -0.19 -24.72
C GLY A 82 -3.35 -1.03 -23.56
N ARG A 83 -3.32 -0.50 -22.34
CA ARG A 83 -3.87 -1.12 -21.12
C ARG A 83 -5.00 -0.27 -20.56
N GLU A 84 -5.97 -0.93 -19.95
CA GLU A 84 -6.98 -0.32 -19.10
C GLU A 84 -6.77 -0.83 -17.68
N GLU A 85 -6.75 0.08 -16.70
CA GLU A 85 -6.60 -0.27 -15.29
C GLU A 85 -7.67 0.45 -14.49
N ILE A 86 -8.48 -0.34 -13.77
CA ILE A 86 -9.48 0.15 -12.83
C ILE A 86 -8.93 -0.10 -11.43
N ARG A 87 -8.84 0.95 -10.61
CA ARG A 87 -8.40 0.86 -9.23
C ARG A 87 -9.53 1.27 -8.30
N LEU A 88 -9.86 0.40 -7.35
CA LEU A 88 -10.82 0.64 -6.29
C LEU A 88 -10.07 0.71 -4.96
N HIS A 89 -10.34 1.76 -4.20
CA HIS A 89 -9.76 2.02 -2.90
C HIS A 89 -10.87 2.02 -1.87
N ILE A 90 -10.69 1.29 -0.78
CA ILE A 90 -11.68 1.17 0.28
C ILE A 90 -10.99 1.46 1.60
N VAL A 91 -11.67 2.23 2.45
CA VAL A 91 -11.24 2.50 3.81
C VAL A 91 -12.38 2.20 4.77
N CYS A 92 -12.05 1.48 5.83
CA CYS A 92 -12.98 1.17 6.90
C CYS A 92 -12.36 1.45 8.27
N ASP A 93 -13.20 1.57 9.28
CA ASP A 93 -12.77 1.52 10.67
C ASP A 93 -12.27 0.12 11.05
N VAL A 94 -11.47 0.05 12.11
CA VAL A 94 -11.06 -1.24 12.68
C VAL A 94 -12.29 -1.91 13.31
N PRO A 95 -12.71 -3.09 12.83
CA PRO A 95 -13.81 -3.85 13.45
C PRO A 95 -13.49 -4.19 14.91
N ASP A 96 -14.52 -4.26 15.76
CA ASP A 96 -14.37 -4.60 17.19
C ASP A 96 -13.66 -5.94 17.42
N GLU A 97 -13.81 -6.90 16.51
CA GLU A 97 -13.17 -8.22 16.59
C GLU A 97 -11.64 -8.14 16.35
N LEU A 98 -11.16 -7.04 15.76
CA LEU A 98 -9.76 -6.75 15.50
C LEU A 98 -9.21 -5.68 16.47
N ILE A 99 -9.93 -5.39 17.56
CA ILE A 99 -9.50 -4.45 18.60
C ILE A 99 -8.11 -4.80 19.15
N ASP A 100 -7.75 -6.08 19.16
CA ASP A 100 -6.46 -6.51 19.69
C ASP A 100 -5.29 -6.06 18.81
N PHE A 101 -5.50 -5.94 17.49
CA PHE A 101 -4.53 -5.31 16.59
C PHE A 101 -4.28 -3.85 16.94
N THR A 102 -5.23 -3.13 17.53
CA THR A 102 -5.02 -1.74 17.95
C THR A 102 -4.08 -1.61 19.15
N PHE A 103 -3.94 -2.66 19.96
CA PHE A 103 -2.90 -2.73 21.00
C PHE A 103 -1.53 -3.05 20.41
N GLU A 104 -1.49 -3.89 19.37
CA GLU A 104 -0.25 -4.25 18.68
C GLU A 104 0.29 -3.14 17.78
N TRP A 105 -0.60 -2.41 17.13
CA TRP A 105 -0.31 -1.33 16.20
C TRP A 105 -0.77 -0.02 16.81
N LYS A 106 0.16 0.66 17.48
CA LYS A 106 -0.14 1.89 18.20
C LYS A 106 -0.87 2.88 17.29
N GLY A 107 -2.01 3.37 17.75
CA GLY A 107 -2.77 4.40 17.05
C GLY A 107 -3.45 3.93 15.75
N LEU A 108 -3.51 2.62 15.48
CA LEU A 108 -4.27 2.08 14.35
C LEU A 108 -5.73 2.54 14.40
N LYS A 109 -6.22 3.12 13.30
CA LYS A 109 -7.59 3.61 13.16
C LYS A 109 -8.33 3.05 11.97
N LYS A 110 -7.61 2.79 10.87
CA LYS A 110 -8.22 2.38 9.60
C LYS A 110 -7.54 1.15 9.02
N LEU A 111 -8.34 0.31 8.42
CA LEU A 111 -7.89 -0.73 7.50
C LEU A 111 -8.21 -0.26 6.08
N CYS A 112 -7.29 -0.47 5.15
CA CYS A 112 -7.42 0.05 3.79
C CYS A 112 -7.11 -1.03 2.76
N VAL A 113 -7.91 -1.08 1.71
CA VAL A 113 -7.79 -2.08 0.63
C VAL A 113 -7.68 -1.37 -0.70
N ALA A 114 -6.63 -1.68 -1.45
CA ALA A 114 -6.48 -1.24 -2.84
C ALA A 114 -6.61 -2.46 -3.75
N VAL A 115 -7.61 -2.42 -4.63
CA VAL A 115 -7.88 -3.45 -5.64
C VAL A 115 -7.58 -2.87 -7.01
N SER A 116 -6.81 -3.59 -7.82
CA SER A 116 -6.50 -3.22 -9.20
C SER A 116 -6.99 -4.31 -10.14
N PHE A 117 -7.74 -3.92 -11.17
CA PHE A 117 -8.12 -4.75 -12.30
C PHE A 117 -7.41 -4.21 -13.54
N ARG A 118 -6.53 -5.01 -14.15
CA ARG A 118 -5.76 -4.62 -15.32
C ARG A 118 -6.11 -5.50 -16.52
N SER A 119 -6.42 -4.88 -17.64
CA SER A 119 -6.66 -5.57 -18.91
C SER A 119 -5.79 -5.00 -20.03
N ILE A 120 -5.47 -5.84 -21.02
CA ILE A 120 -4.82 -5.42 -22.26
C ILE A 120 -5.94 -5.17 -23.28
N ILE A 121 -6.03 -3.95 -23.81
CA ILE A 121 -7.13 -3.52 -24.68
C ILE A 121 -7.20 -4.35 -25.97
N ALA A 122 -6.05 -4.80 -26.49
CA ALA A 122 -5.98 -5.67 -27.67
C ALA A 122 -6.47 -7.10 -27.40
N GLU A 123 -6.48 -7.54 -26.14
CA GLU A 123 -6.83 -8.90 -25.71
C GLU A 123 -8.16 -8.89 -24.93
N GLN A 124 -9.20 -8.24 -25.46
CA GLN A 124 -10.51 -8.06 -24.77
C GLN A 124 -11.17 -9.36 -24.27
N LYS A 125 -10.72 -10.53 -24.74
CA LYS A 125 -11.25 -11.85 -24.33
C LYS A 125 -10.50 -12.49 -23.16
N LYS A 126 -9.37 -11.93 -22.70
CA LYS A 126 -8.70 -12.42 -21.49
C LYS A 126 -9.33 -11.80 -20.24
N GLU A 127 -9.39 -12.60 -19.19
CA GLU A 127 -9.77 -12.11 -17.88
C GLU A 127 -8.78 -11.04 -17.40
N PRO A 128 -9.26 -9.96 -16.77
CA PRO A 128 -8.39 -8.94 -16.22
C PRO A 128 -7.53 -9.52 -15.09
N GLU A 129 -6.26 -9.13 -15.05
CA GLU A 129 -5.38 -9.42 -13.93
C GLU A 129 -5.85 -8.64 -12.70
N MET A 130 -6.14 -9.36 -11.63
CA MET A 130 -6.61 -8.80 -10.38
C MET A 130 -5.49 -8.81 -9.34
N THR A 131 -5.27 -7.67 -8.68
CA THR A 131 -4.33 -7.56 -7.56
C THR A 131 -5.00 -6.88 -6.38
N VAL A 132 -4.83 -7.44 -5.18
CA VAL A 132 -5.33 -6.86 -3.92
C VAL A 132 -4.14 -6.52 -3.04
N ARG A 133 -4.15 -5.33 -2.45
CA ARG A 133 -3.13 -4.86 -1.49
C ARG A 133 -3.79 -4.31 -0.24
N TYR A 134 -3.39 -4.83 0.89
CA TYR A 134 -3.88 -4.41 2.20
C TYR A 134 -2.93 -3.41 2.85
N HIS A 135 -3.51 -2.44 3.55
CA HIS A 135 -2.76 -1.44 4.28
C HIS A 135 -3.42 -1.15 5.63
N ILE A 136 -2.61 -0.71 6.58
CA ILE A 136 -3.07 -0.24 7.89
C ILE A 136 -2.69 1.23 8.06
N SER A 137 -3.56 2.01 8.71
CA SER A 137 -3.34 3.44 8.90
C SER A 137 -3.71 3.91 10.30
N SER A 138 -2.86 4.76 10.87
CA SER A 138 -3.17 5.52 12.09
C SER A 138 -3.85 6.86 11.81
N ALA A 139 -3.76 7.34 10.56
CA ALA A 139 -4.51 8.50 10.11
C ALA A 139 -5.97 8.11 9.85
N ASP A 140 -6.87 9.04 10.18
CA ASP A 140 -8.28 8.97 9.79
C ASP A 140 -8.38 9.39 8.31
N LEU A 141 -8.32 8.39 7.42
CA LEU A 141 -8.27 8.61 5.97
C LEU A 141 -9.64 8.42 5.34
N THR A 142 -9.89 9.21 4.29
CA THR A 142 -10.90 8.90 3.29
C THR A 142 -10.30 8.00 2.21
N ALA A 143 -11.12 7.30 1.44
CA ALA A 143 -10.67 6.46 0.33
C ALA A 143 -9.91 7.25 -0.73
N GLU A 144 -10.29 8.50 -1.01
CA GLU A 144 -9.59 9.38 -1.94
C GLU A 144 -8.20 9.79 -1.42
N LYS A 145 -8.08 10.12 -0.12
CA LYS A 145 -6.78 10.44 0.50
C LYS A 145 -5.88 9.22 0.52
N PHE A 146 -6.42 8.04 0.82
CA PHE A 146 -5.71 6.78 0.73
C PHE A 146 -5.21 6.50 -0.69
N ALA A 147 -6.07 6.63 -1.70
CA ALA A 147 -5.71 6.48 -3.12
C ALA A 147 -4.55 7.42 -3.52
N THR A 148 -4.63 8.68 -3.11
CA THR A 148 -3.59 9.68 -3.37
C THR A 148 -2.26 9.31 -2.70
N ALA A 149 -2.30 8.91 -1.43
CA ALA A 149 -1.11 8.54 -0.66
C ALA A 149 -0.37 7.34 -1.28
N ILE A 150 -1.09 6.27 -1.63
CA ILE A 150 -0.46 5.09 -2.25
C ILE A 150 0.03 5.37 -3.67
N ARG A 151 -0.68 6.22 -4.43
CA ARG A 151 -0.25 6.60 -5.78
C ARG A 151 1.06 7.38 -5.75
N ASN A 152 1.19 8.30 -4.79
CA ASN A 152 2.41 9.05 -4.57
C ASN A 152 3.55 8.15 -4.12
N HIS A 153 3.30 7.23 -3.19
CA HIS A 153 4.29 6.23 -2.76
C HIS A 153 4.82 5.42 -3.94
N TRP A 154 3.92 4.85 -4.74
CA TRP A 154 4.30 4.09 -5.94
C TRP A 154 5.07 4.93 -6.96
N HIS A 155 4.74 6.21 -7.13
CA HIS A 155 5.48 7.09 -8.04
C HIS A 155 6.93 7.33 -7.56
N VAL A 156 7.15 7.43 -6.25
CA VAL A 156 8.49 7.51 -5.67
C VAL A 156 9.23 6.20 -5.88
N GLU A 157 8.61 5.06 -5.56
CA GLU A 157 9.20 3.73 -5.79
C GLU A 157 9.57 3.53 -7.26
N ASN A 158 8.69 3.81 -8.22
CA ASN A 158 9.01 3.63 -9.64
C ASN A 158 10.11 4.56 -10.13
N LYS A 159 10.17 5.80 -9.63
CA LYS A 159 11.29 6.69 -9.95
C LYS A 159 12.61 6.17 -9.37
N LEU A 160 12.58 5.59 -8.18
CA LEU A 160 13.75 4.98 -7.55
C LEU A 160 14.15 3.67 -8.25
N HIS A 161 13.21 2.78 -8.54
CA HIS A 161 13.42 1.54 -9.28
C HIS A 161 13.94 1.82 -10.70
N TRP A 162 13.28 2.70 -11.45
CA TRP A 162 13.74 3.08 -12.79
C TRP A 162 15.13 3.72 -12.77
N ARG A 163 15.44 4.57 -11.76
CA ARG A 163 16.79 5.12 -11.61
C ARG A 163 17.81 4.03 -11.24
N LEU A 164 17.44 3.08 -10.39
CA LEU A 164 18.32 1.97 -10.01
C LEU A 164 18.61 1.08 -11.24
N ASP A 165 17.59 0.73 -12.01
CA ASP A 165 17.69 -0.12 -13.20
C ASP A 165 18.50 0.55 -14.33
N VAL A 166 18.27 1.86 -14.57
CA VAL A 166 19.03 2.65 -15.56
C VAL A 166 20.48 2.88 -15.14
N VAL A 167 20.76 3.04 -13.84
CA VAL A 167 22.12 3.19 -13.32
C VAL A 167 22.86 1.84 -13.28
N MET A 168 22.15 0.73 -13.11
CA MET A 168 22.72 -0.62 -13.09
C MET A 168 22.93 -1.22 -14.49
N ASN A 169 22.41 -0.63 -15.57
CA ASN A 169 22.63 -0.98 -16.97
C ASN A 169 22.71 -2.51 -17.26
N GLU A 170 21.82 -3.31 -16.68
CA GLU A 170 21.78 -4.76 -16.93
C GLU A 170 21.08 -5.13 -18.27
N ASP A 171 20.41 -4.18 -18.93
CA ASP A 171 19.75 -4.40 -20.23
C ASP A 171 20.66 -4.21 -21.47
N ASP A 172 21.92 -3.79 -21.28
CA ASP A 172 22.89 -3.65 -22.39
C ASP A 172 23.81 -4.87 -22.57
N CYS A 173 23.58 -5.96 -21.82
CA CYS A 173 24.40 -7.16 -21.91
C CYS A 173 24.00 -8.06 -23.10
N LYS A 174 24.25 -7.57 -24.34
CA LYS A 174 24.27 -8.41 -25.55
C LYS A 174 25.53 -9.28 -25.56
N ILE A 175 25.52 -10.39 -24.84
CA ILE A 175 26.51 -11.45 -25.05
C ILE A 175 26.17 -12.17 -26.36
N ARG A 176 26.84 -11.78 -27.45
CA ARG A 176 26.94 -12.63 -28.66
C ARG A 176 28.03 -13.67 -28.39
N ARG A 177 27.66 -14.95 -28.32
CA ARG A 177 28.61 -16.06 -28.46
C ARG A 177 28.93 -16.21 -29.94
N GLY A 178 30.19 -15.94 -30.30
CA GLY A 178 30.81 -16.53 -31.47
C GLY A 178 31.17 -17.99 -31.21
#